data_AF-A0A0D6LEU7-F1
#
_entry.id   AF-A0A0D6LEU7-F1
#
_cell.length_a   1.000
_cell.length_b   1.000
_cell.length_c   1.000
_cell.angle_alpha   90.00
_cell.angle_beta   90.00
_cell.angle_gamma   90.00
#
_symmetry.space_group_name_H-M   'P 1'
#
loop_
_entity.id
_entity.type
_entity.pdbx_description
1 polymer ?
#
loop_
_entity_poly.entity_id
_entity_poly.type
_entity_poly.pdbx_seq_one_letter_code
_entity_poly.pdbx_strand_id
1 'polypeptide(L)' 'MPNERRVLKLAASLAECLPQATAYGTCVSKQAERITKDACADEFSKLLDCVKKQKAKAK' A
#
# COMPACT_ATOMS: atom_id res chain seq x y z
N MET A 1 17.88 2.14 -17.33
CA MET A 1 16.93 1.08 -16.93
C MET A 1 15.54 1.68 -16.70
N PRO A 2 14.55 1.49 -17.60
CA PRO A 2 13.21 2.09 -17.48
C PRO A 2 12.38 1.60 -16.27
N ASN A 3 12.78 0.52 -15.60
CA ASN A 3 12.08 -0.03 -14.44
C ASN A 3 12.33 0.77 -13.13
N GLU A 4 13.49 1.40 -12.97
CA GLU A 4 13.86 2.14 -11.76
C GLU A 4 12.92 3.33 -11.50
N ARG A 5 12.54 4.04 -12.58
CA ARG A 5 11.57 5.15 -12.50
C ARG A 5 10.18 4.68 -12.06
N ARG A 6 9.78 3.46 -12.38
CA ARG A 6 8.47 2.91 -11.99
C ARG A 6 8.46 2.54 -10.52
N VAL A 7 9.54 1.94 -10.02
CA VAL A 7 9.70 1.64 -8.59
C VAL A 7 9.75 2.92 -7.77
N LEU A 8 10.48 3.94 -8.23
CA LEU A 8 10.53 5.26 -7.58
C LEU A 8 9.17 5.97 -7.55
N LYS A 9 8.41 5.97 -8.66
CA LYS A 9 7.05 6.53 -8.68
C LYS A 9 6.10 5.78 -7.74
N LEU A 10 6.24 4.46 -7.66
CA LEU A 10 5.45 3.65 -6.72
C LEU A 10 5.85 3.95 -5.27
N ALA A 11 7.14 4.06 -4.98
CA ALA A 11 7.66 4.42 -3.66
C ALA A 11 7.18 5.81 -3.23
N ALA A 12 7.19 6.80 -4.14
CA ALA A 12 6.64 8.13 -3.87
C ALA A 12 5.13 8.08 -3.59
N SER A 13 4.36 7.33 -4.39
CA SER A 13 2.92 7.16 -4.18
C SER A 13 2.61 6.45 -2.85
N LEU A 14 3.44 5.47 -2.48
CA LEU A 14 3.36 4.77 -1.20
C LEU A 14 3.78 5.67 -0.03
N ALA A 15 4.73 6.58 -0.23
CA ALA A 15 5.14 7.55 0.79
C ALA A 15 4.02 8.56 1.09
N GLU A 16 3.20 8.91 0.11
CA GLU A 16 2.00 9.73 0.35
C GLU A 16 0.87 8.94 1.01
N CYS A 17 0.88 7.62 0.88
CA CYS A 17 -0.04 6.68 1.53
C CYS A 17 0.59 5.95 2.72
N LEU A 18 1.66 6.52 3.30
CA LEU A 18 2.40 5.92 4.41
C LEU A 18 1.49 5.52 5.59
N PRO A 19 0.54 6.35 6.07
CA PRO A 19 -0.27 5.98 7.23
C PRO A 19 -1.15 4.75 6.94
N GLN A 20 -1.73 4.65 5.73
CA GLN A 20 -2.51 3.47 5.33
C GLN A 20 -1.61 2.24 5.15
N ALA A 21 -0.39 2.43 4.63
CA ALA A 21 0.57 1.34 4.44
C ALA A 21 1.07 0.78 5.78
N THR A 22 1.35 1.66 6.74
CA THR A 22 1.74 1.28 8.10
C THR A 22 0.60 0.59 8.82
N ALA A 23 -0.65 1.04 8.67
CA ALA A 23 -1.79 0.41 9.32
C ALA A 23 -2.08 -1.00 8.75
N TYR A 24 -2.02 -1.16 7.42
CA TYR A 24 -2.05 -2.48 6.77
C TYR A 24 -0.91 -3.37 7.24
N GLY A 25 0.33 -2.86 7.22
CA GLY A 25 1.51 -3.58 7.71
C GLY A 25 1.38 -4.01 9.16
N THR A 26 0.85 -3.15 10.03
CA THR A 26 0.60 -3.45 11.46
C THR A 26 -0.43 -4.56 11.63
N CYS A 27 -1.52 -4.53 10.86
CA CYS A 27 -2.54 -5.58 10.87
C CYS A 27 -1.94 -6.93 10.43
N VAL A 28 -1.17 -6.94 9.34
CA VAL A 28 -0.50 -8.14 8.83
C VAL A 28 0.53 -8.65 9.83
N SER A 29 1.35 -7.79 10.42
CA SER A 29 2.36 -8.17 11.41
C SER A 29 1.72 -8.74 12.68
N LYS A 30 0.61 -8.19 13.15
CA LYS A 30 -0.15 -8.74 14.29
C LYS A 30 -0.73 -10.12 14.02
N GLN A 31 -1.09 -10.39 12.77
CA GLN A 31 -1.68 -11.66 12.37
C GLN A 31 -0.69 -12.57 11.65
N ALA A 32 0.61 -12.25 11.63
CA ALA A 32 1.60 -12.93 10.79
C ALA A 32 1.67 -14.45 11.00
N GLU A 33 1.37 -14.92 12.21
CA GLU A 33 1.33 -16.35 12.54
C GLU A 33 0.08 -17.09 12.01
N ARG A 34 -1.05 -16.39 11.85
CA ARG A 34 -2.35 -16.99 11.46
C ARG A 34 -3.15 -16.11 10.50
N ILE A 35 -2.45 -15.44 9.57
CA ILE A 35 -3.13 -14.53 8.66
C ILE A 35 -4.07 -15.33 7.76
N THR A 36 -5.35 -15.07 7.92
CA THR A 36 -6.39 -15.60 7.06
C THR A 36 -6.57 -14.66 5.87
N LYS A 37 -7.01 -15.22 4.74
CA LYS A 37 -7.37 -14.41 3.58
C LYS A 37 -8.44 -13.40 4.02
N ASP A 38 -8.30 -12.14 3.61
CA ASP A 38 -9.17 -11.02 4.00
C ASP A 38 -9.01 -10.46 5.44
N ALA A 39 -8.12 -11.00 6.26
CA ALA A 39 -7.93 -10.54 7.65
C ALA A 39 -7.63 -9.03 7.81
N CYS A 40 -7.01 -8.43 6.80
CA CYS A 40 -6.68 -7.00 6.76
C CYS A 40 -7.27 -6.31 5.52
N ALA A 41 -8.38 -6.83 4.99
CA ALA A 41 -8.99 -6.33 3.74
C ALA A 41 -9.45 -4.86 3.83
N ASP A 42 -9.88 -4.41 5.01
CA ASP A 42 -10.31 -3.03 5.24
C ASP A 42 -9.13 -2.05 5.09
N GLU A 43 -8.02 -2.35 5.76
CA GLU A 43 -6.79 -1.56 5.70
C GLU A 43 -6.13 -1.64 4.32
N PHE A 44 -6.17 -2.83 3.71
CA PHE A 44 -5.71 -3.02 2.34
C PHE A 44 -6.51 -2.17 1.36
N SER A 45 -7.84 -2.12 1.50
CA SER A 45 -8.72 -1.32 0.63
C SER A 45 -8.42 0.17 0.76
N LYS A 46 -8.16 0.67 1.97
CA LYS A 46 -7.75 2.08 2.19
C LYS A 46 -6.40 2.40 1.57
N LEU A 47 -5.42 1.51 1.71
CA LEU A 47 -4.12 1.64 1.06
C LEU A 47 -4.26 1.66 -0.46
N LEU A 48 -5.08 0.75 -1.01
CA LEU A 48 -5.27 0.59 -2.44
C LEU A 48 -6.03 1.77 -3.05
N ASP A 49 -7.03 2.32 -2.35
CA ASP A 49 -7.73 3.55 -2.72
C ASP A 49 -6.76 4.74 -2.78
N CYS A 50 -5.93 4.90 -1.75
CA CYS A 50 -4.93 5.96 -1.72
C CYS A 50 -3.93 5.84 -2.88
N VAL A 51 -3.36 4.65 -3.09
CA VAL A 51 -2.40 4.40 -4.19
C VAL A 51 -3.06 4.58 -5.56
N LYS A 52 -4.33 4.19 -5.73
CA LYS A 52 -5.09 4.42 -6.98
C LYS A 52 -5.28 5.91 -7.25
N LYS A 53 -5.65 6.69 -6.24
CA LYS A 53 -5.77 8.16 -6.34
C LYS A 53 -4.44 8.80 -6.72
N GLN A 54 -3.33 8.36 -6.13
CA GLN A 54 -2.00 8.88 -6.45
C GLN A 54 -1.53 8.46 -7.85
N LYS A 55 -1.79 7.22 -8.27
CA LYS A 55 -1.53 6.79 -9.66
C LYS A 55 -2.34 7.59 -10.67
N ALA A 56 -3.57 7.98 -10.34
CA ALA A 56 -4.40 8.83 -11.20
C ALA A 56 -3.86 10.27 -11.30
N LYS A 57 -3.27 10.81 -10.21
CA LYS A 57 -2.58 12.12 -10.22
C LYS A 57 -1.23 12.12 -10.95
N ALA A 58 -0.60 10.97 -11.10
CA ALA A 58 0.72 10.84 -11.75
C ALA A 58 0.67 10.69 -13.29
N LYS A 59 -0.51 10.90 -13.90
CA LYS A 59 -0.76 10.92 -15.34
C LYS A 59 -0.62 12.34 -15.88
#